data_AF-A0A3R7IE72-F1
#
_entry.id   AF-A0A3R7IE72-F1
#
_cell.length_a   1.000
_cell.length_b   1.000
_cell.length_c   1.000
_cell.angle_alpha   90.00
_cell.angle_beta   90.00
_cell.angle_gamma   90.00
#
_symmetry.space_group_name_H-M   'P 1'
#
loop_
_entity.id
_entity.type
_entity.pdbx_description
1 polymer ?
#
loop_
_entity_poly.entity_id
_entity_poly.type
_entity_poly.pdbx_seq_one_letter_code
_entity_poly.pdbx_strand_id
1 'polypeptide(L)'
;WLNTMDYGWNSDYLQQKFCDHALSMSDSSDQDSTTIGDTIIVTHSMGGLVMSTALASGKCRFGAGTSWVAMSSPLTGSMIADYAQDVCNDEFGTITTKMLAVVGQCPIAASRQSLAYEGEKYASAEMNAAYVAAQEAYRGNITAAMCSNNYVGVVSVYQALLILTAKVAHHKSPENDGLVEFQSCAKGLDSSLFGTSYTDQFYMPELNHADTAFMTSDGWFKDSQKPFKWFECLL
;
A
#
# COMPACT_ATOMS: atom_id res chain seq x y z
N TRP A 1 16.45 -10.16 0.29
CA TRP A 1 15.51 -9.58 1.27
C TRP A 1 15.18 -8.16 0.85
N LEU A 2 13.91 -7.79 0.90
CA LEU A 2 13.43 -6.44 0.57
C LEU A 2 13.38 -5.63 1.88
N ASN A 3 14.30 -4.67 2.03
CA ASN A 3 14.37 -3.86 3.24
C ASN A 3 13.32 -2.75 3.21
N THR A 4 12.15 -3.04 3.77
CA THR A 4 11.01 -2.10 3.89
C THR A 4 10.92 -1.46 5.27
N MET A 5 12.02 -1.45 6.03
CA MET A 5 12.12 -0.75 7.32
C MET A 5 13.03 0.48 7.19
N ASP A 6 14.21 0.30 6.62
CA ASP A 6 15.22 1.37 6.51
C ASP A 6 15.10 2.17 5.22
N TYR A 7 14.34 1.69 4.24
CA TYR A 7 14.12 2.36 2.96
C TYR A 7 12.64 2.63 2.71
N GLY A 8 12.35 3.86 2.30
CA GLY A 8 11.03 4.29 1.82
C GLY A 8 10.74 3.84 0.41
N TRP A 9 9.48 3.99 0.00
CA TRP A 9 9.01 3.61 -1.33
C TRP A 9 9.69 4.37 -2.47
N ASN A 10 10.12 5.61 -2.20
CA ASN A 10 10.83 6.47 -3.13
C ASN A 10 12.35 6.21 -3.19
N SER A 11 12.85 5.15 -2.54
CA SER A 11 14.27 4.80 -2.58
C SER A 11 14.67 4.10 -3.88
N ASP A 12 15.67 4.66 -4.57
CA ASP A 12 16.27 4.06 -5.78
C ASP A 12 16.73 2.60 -5.54
N TYR A 13 17.35 2.34 -4.39
CA TYR A 13 17.78 1.00 -4.00
C TYR A 13 16.62 0.02 -3.90
N LEU A 14 15.53 0.41 -3.23
CA LEU A 14 14.38 -0.47 -3.02
C LEU A 14 13.63 -0.73 -4.35
N GLN A 15 13.47 0.31 -5.17
CA GLN A 15 12.88 0.20 -6.52
C GLN A 15 13.69 -0.75 -7.41
N GLN A 16 15.02 -0.59 -7.45
CA GLN A 16 15.89 -1.50 -8.21
C GLN A 16 15.74 -2.94 -7.72
N LYS A 17 15.71 -3.16 -6.40
CA LYS A 17 15.54 -4.50 -5.84
C LYS A 17 14.21 -5.16 -6.21
N PHE A 18 13.13 -4.39 -6.30
CA PHE A 18 11.83 -4.91 -6.77
C PHE A 18 11.91 -5.32 -8.24
N CYS A 19 12.49 -4.47 -9.09
CA CYS A 19 12.67 -4.78 -10.51
C CYS A 19 13.58 -5.99 -10.74
N ASP A 20 14.75 -6.04 -10.10
CA ASP A 20 15.69 -7.17 -10.22
C ASP A 20 15.02 -8.48 -9.83
N HIS A 21 14.21 -8.45 -8.76
CA HIS A 21 13.49 -9.64 -8.31
C HIS A 21 12.44 -10.05 -9.32
N ALA A 22 11.60 -9.13 -9.80
CA ALA A 22 10.56 -9.42 -10.78
C ALA A 22 11.14 -9.93 -12.11
N LEU A 23 12.23 -9.34 -12.60
CA LEU A 23 12.95 -9.79 -13.81
C LEU A 23 13.50 -11.22 -13.66
N SER A 24 13.84 -11.63 -12.43
CA SER A 24 14.36 -12.98 -12.17
C SER A 24 13.28 -14.07 -12.10
N MET A 25 11.99 -13.71 -12.13
CA MET A 25 10.90 -14.67 -11.93
C MET A 25 10.52 -15.48 -13.16
N SER A 26 10.90 -15.03 -14.36
CA SER A 26 10.54 -15.67 -15.63
C SER A 26 11.68 -15.60 -16.64
N ASP A 27 11.93 -16.71 -17.32
CA ASP A 27 12.91 -16.81 -18.41
C ASP A 27 12.50 -15.98 -19.65
N SER A 28 11.24 -15.55 -19.74
CA SER A 28 10.78 -14.65 -20.80
C SER A 28 11.06 -13.17 -20.52
N SER A 29 11.60 -12.85 -19.35
CA SER A 29 12.03 -11.50 -19.03
C SER A 29 13.28 -11.12 -19.83
N ASP A 30 13.33 -9.87 -20.28
CA ASP A 30 14.46 -9.30 -21.02
C ASP A 30 15.27 -8.38 -20.10
N GLN A 31 16.49 -8.82 -19.77
CA GLN A 31 17.41 -8.09 -18.90
C GLN A 31 17.97 -6.83 -19.57
N ASP A 32 18.15 -6.83 -20.90
CA ASP A 32 18.73 -5.71 -21.62
C ASP A 32 17.75 -4.54 -21.70
N SER A 33 16.46 -4.83 -21.92
CA SER A 33 15.41 -3.81 -21.93
C SER A 33 14.73 -3.59 -20.58
N THR A 34 15.13 -4.33 -19.54
CA THR A 34 14.50 -4.35 -18.19
C THR A 34 12.99 -4.62 -18.25
N THR A 35 12.59 -5.55 -19.13
CA THR A 35 11.18 -5.89 -19.37
C THR A 35 10.81 -7.19 -18.67
N ILE A 36 9.86 -7.12 -17.74
CA ILE A 36 9.35 -8.28 -16.98
C ILE A 36 8.34 -9.04 -17.86
N GLY A 37 8.60 -10.31 -18.14
CA GLY A 37 7.74 -11.17 -18.96
C GLY A 37 6.99 -12.23 -18.14
N ASP A 38 5.79 -12.61 -18.59
CA ASP A 38 5.00 -13.74 -18.08
C ASP A 38 4.96 -13.88 -16.55
N THR A 39 4.79 -12.77 -15.83
CA THR A 39 4.83 -12.74 -14.36
C THR A 39 3.59 -12.09 -13.77
N ILE A 40 2.98 -12.72 -12.76
CA ILE A 40 1.94 -12.09 -11.95
C ILE A 40 2.61 -11.44 -10.74
N ILE A 41 2.61 -10.11 -10.73
CA ILE A 41 3.18 -9.31 -9.66
C ILE A 41 2.07 -9.03 -8.66
N VAL A 42 2.29 -9.39 -7.39
CA VAL A 42 1.34 -9.14 -6.30
C VAL A 42 2.01 -8.25 -5.28
N THR A 43 1.41 -7.10 -5.01
CA THR A 43 1.93 -6.13 -4.05
C THR A 43 0.91 -5.79 -2.99
N HIS A 44 1.37 -5.63 -1.74
CA HIS A 44 0.57 -5.15 -0.63
C HIS A 44 1.17 -3.88 -0.02
N SER A 45 0.31 -2.96 0.43
CA SER A 45 0.72 -1.77 1.18
C SER A 45 1.80 -0.96 0.44
N MET A 46 2.85 -0.55 1.14
CA MET A 46 3.99 0.19 0.56
C MET A 46 4.62 -0.52 -0.66
N GLY A 47 4.50 -1.84 -0.78
CA GLY A 47 5.01 -2.58 -1.94
C GLY A 47 4.38 -2.12 -3.27
N GLY A 48 3.12 -1.69 -3.25
CA GLY A 48 2.47 -1.16 -4.44
C GLY A 48 3.07 0.18 -4.88
N LEU A 49 3.33 1.09 -3.93
CA LEU A 49 4.04 2.34 -4.21
C LEU A 49 5.47 2.12 -4.75
N VAL A 50 6.19 1.14 -4.20
CA VAL A 50 7.54 0.81 -4.69
C VAL A 50 7.47 0.36 -6.14
N MET A 51 6.54 -0.55 -6.48
CA MET A 51 6.37 -1.00 -7.86
C MET A 51 5.94 0.15 -8.78
N SER A 52 4.95 0.96 -8.37
CA SER A 52 4.52 2.16 -9.11
C SER A 52 5.68 3.09 -9.45
N THR A 53 6.55 3.37 -8.48
CA THR A 53 7.68 4.28 -8.69
C THR A 53 8.83 3.66 -9.47
N ALA A 54 9.05 2.35 -9.33
CA ALA A 54 10.02 1.64 -10.15
C ALA A 54 9.63 1.67 -11.64
N LEU A 55 8.34 1.52 -11.94
CA LEU A 55 7.79 1.72 -13.28
C LEU A 55 7.91 3.18 -13.75
N ALA A 56 7.52 4.14 -12.89
CA ALA A 56 7.54 5.56 -13.24
C ALA A 56 8.96 6.09 -13.53
N SER A 57 9.96 5.58 -12.81
CA SER A 57 11.38 5.92 -13.00
C SER A 57 12.06 5.13 -14.12
N GLY A 58 11.36 4.17 -14.74
CA GLY A 58 11.89 3.35 -15.83
C GLY A 58 12.93 2.32 -15.39
N LYS A 59 12.95 1.93 -14.11
CA LYS A 59 13.83 0.88 -13.58
C LYS A 59 13.50 -0.50 -14.16
N CYS A 60 12.23 -0.70 -14.45
CA CYS A 60 11.72 -1.82 -15.22
C CYS A 60 10.39 -1.43 -15.88
N ARG A 61 9.90 -2.30 -16.76
CA ARG A 61 8.59 -2.18 -17.40
C ARG A 61 7.91 -3.54 -17.49
N PHE A 62 6.60 -3.57 -17.60
CA PHE A 62 5.86 -4.80 -17.85
C PHE A 62 5.82 -5.12 -19.33
N GLY A 63 6.18 -6.37 -19.66
CA GLY A 63 6.08 -6.96 -20.99
C GLY A 63 4.83 -7.83 -21.15
N ALA A 64 4.80 -8.57 -22.26
CA ALA A 64 3.71 -9.50 -22.55
C ALA A 64 3.56 -10.57 -21.44
N GLY A 65 2.31 -10.95 -21.17
CA GLY A 65 1.98 -11.97 -20.18
C GLY A 65 2.15 -11.53 -18.72
N THR A 66 2.60 -10.30 -18.47
CA THR A 66 2.73 -9.75 -17.12
C THR A 66 1.44 -9.08 -16.66
N SER A 67 1.07 -9.30 -15.41
CA SER A 67 -0.09 -8.68 -14.76
C SER A 67 0.27 -8.20 -13.37
N TRP A 68 -0.42 -7.17 -12.89
CA TRP A 68 -0.18 -6.61 -11.57
C TRP A 68 -1.46 -6.54 -10.75
N VAL A 69 -1.42 -7.18 -9.59
CA VAL A 69 -2.46 -7.18 -8.56
C VAL A 69 -1.96 -6.38 -7.35
N ALA A 70 -2.68 -5.33 -6.98
CA ALA A 70 -2.31 -4.46 -5.86
C ALA A 70 -3.36 -4.48 -4.75
N MET A 71 -2.91 -4.46 -3.49
CA MET A 71 -3.81 -4.54 -2.33
C MET A 71 -3.41 -3.48 -1.31
N SER A 72 -4.34 -2.60 -0.94
CA SER A 72 -4.12 -1.56 0.07
C SER A 72 -2.90 -0.66 -0.17
N SER A 73 -2.55 -0.38 -1.43
CA SER A 73 -1.40 0.46 -1.78
C SER A 73 -1.66 1.93 -1.43
N PRO A 74 -0.88 2.60 -0.57
CA PRO A 74 -1.18 3.99 -0.18
C PRO A 74 -0.73 5.01 -1.24
N LEU A 75 -1.42 5.12 -2.37
CA LEU A 75 -0.97 5.94 -3.51
C LEU A 75 -1.04 7.47 -3.28
N THR A 76 -1.59 7.91 -2.16
CA THR A 76 -1.43 9.28 -1.63
C THR A 76 -0.86 9.29 -0.22
N GLY A 77 -0.17 8.24 0.21
CA GLY A 77 0.31 8.08 1.59
C GLY A 77 -0.78 7.65 2.57
N SER A 78 -0.47 7.79 3.86
CA SER A 78 -1.30 7.34 4.98
C SER A 78 -1.29 8.38 6.10
N MET A 79 -2.46 8.81 6.57
CA MET A 79 -2.57 9.74 7.69
C MET A 79 -2.00 9.16 9.00
N ILE A 80 -1.84 7.83 9.09
CA ILE A 80 -1.15 7.19 10.22
C ILE A 80 0.33 7.59 10.26
N ALA A 81 0.97 7.76 9.09
CA ALA A 81 2.36 8.18 9.01
C ALA A 81 2.55 9.60 9.55
N ASP A 82 1.67 10.53 9.17
CA ASP A 82 1.66 11.90 9.70
C ASP A 82 1.39 11.92 11.21
N TYR A 83 0.35 11.21 11.67
CA TYR A 83 0.04 11.10 13.10
C TYR A 83 1.22 10.55 13.91
N ALA A 84 1.88 9.50 13.43
CA ALA A 84 3.02 8.91 14.12
C ALA A 84 4.24 9.84 14.16
N GLN A 85 4.43 10.66 13.12
CA GLN A 85 5.45 11.70 13.11
C GLN A 85 5.12 12.83 14.09
N ASP A 86 3.87 13.29 14.16
CA ASP A 86 3.41 14.27 15.15
C ASP A 86 3.64 13.78 16.59
N VAL A 87 3.36 12.51 16.87
CA VAL A 87 3.68 11.88 18.17
C VAL A 87 5.19 11.92 18.43
N CYS A 88 6.03 11.52 17.48
CA CYS A 88 7.48 11.51 17.71
C CYS A 88 8.11 12.90 17.79
N ASN A 89 7.48 13.93 17.22
CA ASN A 89 7.91 15.32 17.25
C ASN A 89 7.35 16.11 18.44
N ASP A 90 6.69 15.43 19.39
CA ASP A 90 6.08 16.01 20.60
C ASP A 90 5.01 17.08 20.35
N GLU A 91 4.30 16.99 19.23
CA GLU A 91 3.30 18.00 18.84
C GLU A 91 2.02 17.92 19.66
N PHE A 92 1.79 16.79 20.33
CA PHE A 92 0.69 16.59 21.26
C PHE A 92 1.07 16.90 22.73
N GLY A 93 2.34 17.26 23.01
CA GLY A 93 2.83 17.59 24.36
C GLY A 93 2.64 16.48 25.39
N THR A 94 2.71 15.21 24.97
CA THR A 94 2.41 14.05 25.84
C THR A 94 3.69 13.47 26.44
N ILE A 95 3.65 13.11 27.73
CA ILE A 95 4.77 12.41 28.43
C ILE A 95 5.20 11.11 27.69
N THR A 96 4.30 10.57 26.87
CA THR A 96 4.47 9.39 26.02
C THR A 96 5.64 9.52 25.02
N THR A 97 5.94 10.71 24.51
CA THR A 97 6.94 10.92 23.44
C THR A 97 8.37 10.65 23.92
N LYS A 98 8.70 11.12 25.13
CA LYS A 98 9.96 10.82 25.82
C LYS A 98 10.10 9.33 26.14
N MET A 99 9.00 8.67 26.52
CA MET A 99 9.00 7.22 26.78
C MET A 99 9.23 6.42 25.50
N LEU A 100 8.57 6.78 24.40
CA LEU A 100 8.70 6.15 23.09
C LEU A 100 10.09 6.34 22.48
N ALA A 101 10.72 7.50 22.67
CA ALA A 101 12.11 7.74 22.28
C ALA A 101 13.09 6.84 23.07
N VAL A 102 12.87 6.66 24.38
CA VAL A 102 13.71 5.80 25.24
C VAL A 102 13.64 4.32 24.84
N VAL A 103 12.49 3.84 24.36
CA VAL A 103 12.34 2.44 23.89
C VAL A 103 12.60 2.27 22.38
N GLY A 104 13.11 3.31 21.70
CA GLY A 104 13.51 3.24 20.29
C GLY A 104 12.34 3.19 19.29
N GLN A 105 11.14 3.63 19.67
CA GLN A 105 10.00 3.77 18.76
C GLN A 105 9.98 5.10 18.02
N CYS A 106 10.76 6.08 18.49
CA CYS A 106 11.00 7.36 17.83
C CYS A 106 12.50 7.55 17.53
N PRO A 107 12.88 8.09 16.35
CA PRO A 107 11.98 8.42 15.24
C PRO A 107 11.37 7.14 14.62
N ILE A 108 10.20 7.27 14.00
CA ILE A 108 9.59 6.10 13.33
C ILE A 108 10.49 5.63 12.17
N ALA A 109 10.36 4.36 11.76
CA ALA A 109 11.14 3.79 10.67
C ALA A 109 11.07 4.65 9.38
N ALA A 110 12.16 4.73 8.63
CA ALA A 110 12.26 5.56 7.42
C ALA A 110 11.19 5.19 6.38
N SER A 111 10.84 3.90 6.29
CA SER A 111 9.73 3.46 5.44
C SER A 111 8.40 4.08 5.83
N ARG A 112 8.10 4.19 7.12
CA ARG A 112 6.87 4.81 7.63
C ARG A 112 6.87 6.31 7.45
N GLN A 113 8.01 6.98 7.69
CA GLN A 113 8.15 8.42 7.41
C GLN A 113 7.87 8.73 5.94
N SER A 114 8.34 7.85 5.03
CA SER A 114 8.14 8.04 3.60
C SER A 114 6.66 8.00 3.18
N LEU A 115 5.77 7.43 3.99
CA LEU A 115 4.34 7.31 3.71
C LEU A 115 3.52 8.54 4.13
N ALA A 116 4.16 9.67 4.43
CA ALA A 116 3.46 10.93 4.68
C ALA A 116 2.44 11.22 3.57
N TYR A 117 1.27 11.68 3.99
CA TYR A 117 0.13 11.87 3.10
C TYR A 117 0.39 13.00 2.10
N GLU A 118 0.01 12.80 0.85
CA GLU A 118 0.22 13.76 -0.24
C GLU A 118 -0.38 15.14 0.12
N GLY A 119 0.46 16.17 0.10
CA GLY A 119 0.09 17.55 0.42
C GLY A 119 0.02 17.88 1.93
N GLU A 120 0.27 16.92 2.81
CA GLU A 120 0.35 17.15 4.25
C GLU A 120 1.74 17.63 4.70
N LYS A 121 1.83 18.00 5.97
CA LYS A 121 2.98 18.62 6.62
C LYS A 121 4.32 17.92 6.38
N TYR A 122 4.34 16.59 6.40
CA TYR A 122 5.56 15.80 6.28
C TYR A 122 5.88 15.41 4.83
N ALA A 123 4.99 15.71 3.88
CA ALA A 123 5.21 15.41 2.47
C ALA A 123 5.93 16.57 1.77
N SER A 124 7.18 16.33 1.37
CA SER A 124 7.96 17.31 0.59
C SER A 124 7.38 17.50 -0.82
N ALA A 125 7.74 18.61 -1.47
CA ALA A 125 7.36 18.84 -2.87
C ALA A 125 7.85 17.73 -3.81
N GLU A 126 9.04 17.19 -3.55
CA GLU A 126 9.60 16.05 -4.29
C GLU A 126 8.79 14.77 -4.05
N MET A 127 8.39 14.49 -2.80
CA MET A 127 7.54 13.35 -2.47
C MET A 127 6.17 13.45 -3.16
N ASN A 128 5.55 14.64 -3.15
CA ASN A 128 4.29 14.87 -3.84
C ASN A 128 4.42 14.66 -5.36
N ALA A 129 5.50 15.15 -5.98
CA ALA A 129 5.77 14.88 -7.39
C ALA A 129 5.97 13.38 -7.68
N ALA A 130 6.64 12.66 -6.77
CA ALA A 130 6.82 11.21 -6.87
C ALA A 130 5.50 10.44 -6.72
N TYR A 131 4.58 10.89 -5.87
CA TYR A 131 3.22 10.32 -5.79
C TYR A 131 2.48 10.48 -7.12
N VAL A 132 2.48 11.68 -7.71
CA VAL A 132 1.84 11.92 -9.01
C VAL A 132 2.40 10.99 -10.09
N ALA A 133 3.73 10.85 -10.17
CA ALA A 133 4.36 9.94 -11.13
C ALA A 133 3.99 8.47 -10.86
N ALA A 134 3.97 8.05 -9.59
CA ALA A 134 3.56 6.71 -9.18
C ALA A 134 2.09 6.43 -9.53
N GLN A 135 1.19 7.39 -9.34
CA GLN A 135 -0.24 7.27 -9.67
C GLN A 135 -0.46 7.08 -11.17
N GLU A 136 0.27 7.81 -12.02
CA GLU A 136 0.22 7.65 -13.47
C GLU A 136 0.73 6.27 -13.92
N ALA A 137 1.86 5.82 -13.36
CA ALA A 137 2.38 4.48 -13.64
C ALA A 137 1.44 3.38 -13.14
N TYR A 138 0.84 3.55 -11.96
CA TYR A 138 -0.16 2.64 -11.42
C TYR A 138 -1.37 2.51 -12.36
N ARG A 139 -1.97 3.64 -12.71
CA ARG A 139 -3.13 3.72 -13.60
C ARG A 139 -2.88 3.06 -14.96
N GLY A 140 -1.68 3.22 -15.50
CA GLY A 140 -1.32 2.67 -16.81
C GLY A 140 -1.01 1.18 -16.84
N ASN A 141 -0.73 0.55 -15.68
CA ASN A 141 -0.18 -0.81 -15.62
C ASN A 141 -0.94 -1.77 -14.72
N ILE A 142 -1.82 -1.30 -13.83
CA ILE A 142 -2.51 -2.17 -12.88
C ILE A 142 -3.54 -3.05 -13.58
N THR A 143 -3.58 -4.33 -13.20
CA THR A 143 -4.56 -5.30 -13.72
C THR A 143 -5.74 -5.45 -12.76
N ALA A 144 -5.50 -5.54 -11.46
CA ALA A 144 -6.55 -5.68 -10.45
C ALA A 144 -6.15 -4.96 -9.16
N ALA A 145 -7.13 -4.47 -8.40
CA ALA A 145 -6.87 -3.78 -7.15
C ALA A 145 -7.89 -4.12 -6.05
N MET A 146 -7.39 -4.35 -4.83
CA MET A 146 -8.21 -4.44 -3.62
C MET A 146 -7.97 -3.18 -2.78
N CYS A 147 -8.99 -2.33 -2.69
CA CYS A 147 -8.97 -1.10 -1.88
C CYS A 147 -10.13 -1.12 -0.90
N SER A 148 -9.88 -1.39 0.37
CA SER A 148 -10.97 -1.50 1.35
C SER A 148 -11.47 -0.15 1.85
N ASN A 149 -12.75 -0.12 2.22
CA ASN A 149 -13.40 1.01 2.87
C ASN A 149 -13.77 0.75 4.34
N ASN A 150 -13.30 -0.35 4.97
CA ASN A 150 -13.69 -0.65 6.36
C ASN A 150 -12.60 -1.35 7.20
N TYR A 151 -12.15 -0.65 8.24
CA TYR A 151 -11.07 -1.04 9.14
C TYR A 151 -11.45 -2.10 10.18
N VAL A 152 -12.73 -2.47 10.28
CA VAL A 152 -13.18 -3.51 11.21
C VAL A 152 -12.77 -4.89 10.70
N GLY A 153 -12.93 -5.13 9.40
CA GLY A 153 -12.52 -6.36 8.74
C GLY A 153 -13.16 -7.64 9.27
N VAL A 154 -12.49 -8.77 9.04
CA VAL A 154 -12.91 -10.07 9.59
C VAL A 154 -12.51 -10.21 11.05
N VAL A 155 -13.24 -11.05 11.80
CA VAL A 155 -12.94 -11.33 13.21
C VAL A 155 -11.59 -12.03 13.31
N SER A 156 -10.61 -11.34 13.88
CA SER A 156 -9.24 -11.83 14.02
C SER A 156 -8.50 -11.11 15.16
N VAL A 157 -7.27 -11.54 15.44
CA VAL A 157 -6.39 -10.89 16.43
C VAL A 157 -5.96 -9.48 16.04
N TYR A 158 -6.08 -9.09 14.76
CA TYR A 158 -5.66 -7.78 14.25
C TYR A 158 -6.71 -6.69 14.41
N GLN A 159 -7.98 -7.07 14.59
CA GLN A 159 -9.12 -6.16 14.58
C GLN A 159 -9.00 -5.04 15.62
N ALA A 160 -8.62 -5.36 16.85
CA ALA A 160 -8.52 -4.36 17.92
C ALA A 160 -7.47 -3.29 17.61
N LEU A 161 -6.31 -3.70 17.06
CA LEU A 161 -5.24 -2.79 16.69
C LEU A 161 -5.65 -1.89 15.52
N LEU A 162 -6.26 -2.45 14.48
CA LEU A 162 -6.63 -1.68 13.29
C LEU A 162 -7.83 -0.76 13.50
N ILE A 163 -8.76 -1.13 14.39
CA ILE A 163 -9.79 -0.19 14.88
C ILE A 163 -9.17 0.96 15.68
N LEU A 164 -8.14 0.69 16.47
CA LEU A 164 -7.45 1.75 17.22
C LEU A 164 -6.74 2.71 16.27
N THR A 165 -5.96 2.21 15.31
CA THR A 165 -5.23 3.06 14.35
C THR A 165 -6.19 3.92 13.53
N ALA A 166 -7.31 3.35 13.07
CA ALA A 166 -8.36 4.08 12.35
C ALA A 166 -9.00 5.22 13.14
N LYS A 167 -8.95 5.17 14.49
CA LYS A 167 -9.60 6.15 15.37
C LYS A 167 -8.66 7.22 15.90
N VAL A 168 -7.36 6.96 15.97
CA VAL A 168 -6.38 7.90 16.54
C VAL A 168 -5.89 8.91 15.52
N ALA A 169 -5.79 8.53 14.25
CA ALA A 169 -5.38 9.45 13.20
C ALA A 169 -6.56 10.25 12.65
N HIS A 170 -6.28 11.48 12.24
CA HIS A 170 -7.25 12.34 11.56
C HIS A 170 -7.36 11.98 10.08
N HIS A 171 -7.92 10.79 9.80
CA HIS A 171 -8.17 10.35 8.43
C HIS A 171 -9.03 11.35 7.66
N LYS A 172 -8.76 11.48 6.36
CA LYS A 172 -9.55 12.37 5.47
C LYS A 172 -10.93 11.80 5.14
N SER A 173 -11.15 10.51 5.39
CA SER A 173 -12.39 9.78 5.15
C SER A 173 -12.58 8.69 6.22
N PRO A 174 -13.83 8.38 6.62
CA PRO A 174 -14.10 7.19 7.45
C PRO A 174 -13.85 5.88 6.69
N GLU A 175 -13.74 5.92 5.36
CA GLU A 175 -13.49 4.76 4.50
C GLU A 175 -11.99 4.45 4.45
N ASN A 176 -11.57 3.51 5.29
CA ASN A 176 -10.17 3.08 5.37
C ASN A 176 -10.06 1.66 5.89
N ASP A 177 -8.92 1.01 5.65
CA ASP A 177 -8.62 -0.34 6.12
C ASP A 177 -7.92 -0.37 7.49
N GLY A 178 -7.82 0.78 8.15
CA GLY A 178 -7.16 0.98 9.43
C GLY A 178 -5.79 1.62 9.31
N LEU A 179 -5.18 1.57 8.12
CA LEU A 179 -3.92 2.27 7.82
C LEU A 179 -4.00 3.13 6.56
N VAL A 180 -4.71 2.67 5.54
CA VAL A 180 -4.81 3.31 4.23
C VAL A 180 -6.26 3.60 3.92
N GLU A 181 -6.55 4.85 3.59
CA GLU A 181 -7.89 5.21 3.14
C GLU A 181 -8.20 4.69 1.73
N PHE A 182 -9.48 4.40 1.48
CA PHE A 182 -9.95 3.96 0.17
C PHE A 182 -9.50 4.91 -0.95
N GLN A 183 -9.65 6.23 -0.75
CA GLN A 183 -9.24 7.21 -1.76
C GLN A 183 -7.73 7.28 -1.98
N SER A 184 -6.91 6.92 -0.99
CA SER A 184 -5.46 6.80 -1.17
C SER A 184 -5.15 5.56 -1.99
N CYS A 185 -5.82 4.44 -1.73
CA CYS A 185 -5.64 3.21 -2.48
C CYS A 185 -6.12 3.26 -3.92
N ALA A 186 -7.31 3.81 -4.15
CA ALA A 186 -7.91 3.90 -5.48
C ALA A 186 -7.37 5.07 -6.31
N LYS A 187 -6.40 5.85 -5.80
CA LYS A 187 -5.90 7.04 -6.48
C LYS A 187 -5.32 6.68 -7.86
N GLY A 188 -5.69 7.49 -8.85
CA GLY A 188 -5.34 7.26 -10.25
C GLY A 188 -6.32 6.33 -10.98
N LEU A 189 -7.23 5.66 -10.26
CA LEU A 189 -8.29 4.86 -10.85
C LEU A 189 -9.64 5.55 -10.72
N ASP A 190 -10.58 5.22 -11.61
CA ASP A 190 -11.96 5.64 -11.48
C ASP A 190 -12.64 4.79 -10.40
N SER A 191 -13.14 5.43 -9.35
CA SER A 191 -13.84 4.75 -8.25
C SER A 191 -15.05 3.93 -8.72
N SER A 192 -15.64 4.26 -9.88
CA SER A 192 -16.76 3.51 -10.45
C SER A 192 -16.38 2.13 -10.96
N LEU A 193 -15.08 1.84 -11.12
CA LEU A 193 -14.58 0.49 -11.43
C LEU A 193 -14.76 -0.47 -10.25
N PHE A 194 -14.83 0.07 -9.02
CA PHE A 194 -14.78 -0.73 -7.81
C PHE A 194 -16.16 -1.28 -7.43
N GLY A 195 -16.25 -2.61 -7.34
CA GLY A 195 -17.42 -3.33 -6.85
C GLY A 195 -17.20 -3.95 -5.47
N THR A 196 -18.26 -4.47 -4.85
CA THR A 196 -18.23 -5.00 -3.47
C THR A 196 -18.29 -6.53 -3.41
N SER A 197 -18.26 -7.20 -4.57
CA SER A 197 -18.18 -8.65 -4.69
C SER A 197 -16.73 -9.09 -4.83
N TYR A 198 -16.39 -10.25 -4.26
CA TYR A 198 -15.08 -10.87 -4.47
C TYR A 198 -14.84 -11.34 -5.91
N THR A 199 -15.85 -11.26 -6.78
CA THR A 199 -15.70 -11.49 -8.22
C THR A 199 -15.30 -10.23 -8.99
N ASP A 200 -15.29 -9.06 -8.34
CA ASP A 200 -14.97 -7.79 -9.00
C ASP A 200 -13.44 -7.63 -9.11
N GLN A 201 -12.96 -7.35 -10.32
CA GLN A 201 -11.52 -7.16 -10.59
C GLN A 201 -10.93 -6.00 -9.78
N PHE A 202 -11.70 -4.93 -9.63
CA PHE A 202 -11.43 -3.83 -8.72
C PHE A 202 -12.40 -3.99 -7.54
N TYR A 203 -11.88 -4.44 -6.42
CA TYR A 203 -12.66 -4.85 -5.26
C TYR A 203 -12.56 -3.82 -4.16
N MET A 204 -13.72 -3.34 -3.71
CA MET A 204 -13.91 -2.49 -2.54
C MET A 204 -14.51 -3.32 -1.39
N PRO A 205 -13.68 -4.09 -0.69
CA PRO A 205 -14.13 -4.90 0.44
C PRO A 205 -14.36 -4.09 1.71
N GLU A 206 -14.97 -4.75 2.70
CA GLU A 206 -15.00 -4.40 4.12
C GLU A 206 -13.93 -5.21 4.91
N LEU A 207 -12.64 -4.94 4.64
CA LEU A 207 -11.48 -5.70 5.11
C LEU A 207 -10.44 -4.76 5.72
N ASN A 208 -9.91 -5.14 6.89
CA ASN A 208 -8.85 -4.34 7.49
C ASN A 208 -7.51 -4.62 6.78
N HIS A 209 -6.48 -3.80 7.04
CA HIS A 209 -5.19 -3.86 6.36
C HIS A 209 -4.45 -5.21 6.51
N ALA A 210 -4.71 -5.95 7.58
CA ALA A 210 -4.15 -7.29 7.78
C ALA A 210 -4.91 -8.35 6.96
N ASP A 211 -6.22 -8.16 6.78
CA ASP A 211 -7.02 -9.06 5.95
C ASP A 211 -6.63 -8.94 4.47
N THR A 212 -6.38 -7.73 3.97
CA THR A 212 -5.88 -7.49 2.60
C THR A 212 -4.45 -7.99 2.40
N ALA A 213 -3.73 -8.30 3.48
CA ALA A 213 -2.40 -8.92 3.48
C ALA A 213 -2.45 -10.45 3.55
N PHE A 214 -3.64 -11.08 3.48
CA PHE A 214 -3.84 -12.51 3.68
C PHE A 214 -3.35 -13.04 5.05
N MET A 215 -3.31 -12.18 6.08
CA MET A 215 -2.91 -12.59 7.43
C MET A 215 -4.07 -13.21 8.23
N THR A 216 -5.26 -13.29 7.63
CA THR A 216 -6.48 -13.78 8.27
C THR A 216 -7.14 -14.87 7.43
N SER A 217 -8.43 -14.72 7.11
CA SER A 217 -9.21 -15.68 6.33
C SER A 217 -10.36 -14.97 5.65
N ASP A 218 -11.06 -15.69 4.79
CA ASP A 218 -12.40 -15.28 4.39
C ASP A 218 -13.33 -15.17 5.59
N GLY A 219 -14.10 -14.08 5.63
CA GLY A 219 -15.27 -13.94 6.48
C GLY A 219 -16.34 -14.94 6.08
N TRP A 220 -17.28 -15.27 6.97
CA TRP A 220 -18.20 -16.37 6.72
C TRP A 220 -19.45 -15.92 5.95
N PHE A 221 -19.88 -14.67 6.14
CA PHE A 221 -21.24 -14.23 5.79
C PHE A 221 -21.33 -13.23 4.63
N LYS A 222 -20.32 -12.37 4.44
CA LYS A 222 -20.38 -11.29 3.46
C LYS A 222 -19.41 -11.52 2.31
N ASP A 223 -19.86 -11.21 1.10
CA ASP A 223 -19.01 -11.23 -0.10
C ASP A 223 -17.95 -10.13 -0.08
N SER A 224 -18.20 -9.02 0.62
CA SER A 224 -17.24 -7.95 0.86
C SER A 224 -16.14 -8.31 1.86
N GLN A 225 -16.12 -9.54 2.38
CA GLN A 225 -15.13 -10.00 3.35
C GLN A 225 -14.41 -11.27 2.89
N LYS A 226 -14.05 -11.37 1.60
CA LYS A 226 -13.48 -12.59 1.03
C LYS A 226 -12.15 -12.34 0.31
N PRO A 227 -11.07 -11.97 1.03
CA PRO A 227 -9.80 -11.66 0.38
C PRO A 227 -9.23 -12.86 -0.39
N PHE A 228 -9.33 -14.07 0.16
CA PHE A 228 -8.74 -15.26 -0.46
C PHE A 228 -9.52 -15.66 -1.71
N LYS A 229 -10.85 -15.75 -1.63
CA LYS A 229 -11.66 -16.02 -2.83
C LYS A 229 -11.50 -14.96 -3.90
N TRP A 230 -11.36 -13.69 -3.53
CA TRP A 230 -11.10 -12.65 -4.53
C TRP A 230 -9.83 -12.96 -5.32
N PHE A 231 -8.74 -13.30 -4.62
CA PHE A 231 -7.48 -13.64 -5.28
C PHE A 231 -7.58 -14.95 -6.08
N GLU A 232 -8.27 -15.97 -5.57
CA GLU A 232 -8.53 -17.23 -6.29
C GLU A 232 -9.38 -17.04 -7.54
N CYS A 233 -10.33 -16.10 -7.54
CA CYS A 233 -11.18 -15.82 -8.70
C CYS A 233 -10.52 -14.91 -9.74
N LEU A 234 -9.42 -14.24 -9.39
CA LEU A 234 -8.63 -13.41 -10.30
C LEU A 234 -7.64 -14.21 -11.16
N LEU A 235 -7.16 -15.35 -10.65
CA LEU A 235 -6.16 -16.22 -11.27
C LEU A 235 -6.79 -17.35 -12.08
#